data_AF-A0A3E2MZ62-F1
#
_entry.id   AF-A0A3E2MZ62-F1
#
_cell.length_a   1.000
_cell.length_b   1.000
_cell.length_c   1.000
_cell.angle_alpha   90.00
_cell.angle_beta   90.00
_cell.angle_gamma   90.00
#
_symmetry.space_group_name_H-M   'P 1'
#
loop_
_entity.id
_entity.type
_entity.pdbx_description
1 polymer ?
#
loop_
_entity_poly.entity_id
_entity_poly.type
_entity_poly.pdbx_seq_one_letter_code
_entity_poly.pdbx_strand_id
1 'polypeptide(L)'
;MHPINPINSAMSVAPSVLITVAPEFVERAGHLDQEVLPWVPTNVCSDAASASFFRQSAAMTEALAALGHACSAQLRAYAELLRVAANSYATSDRRGASSQSR
;
A
#
# COMPACT_ATOMS: atom_id res chain seq x y z
N MET A 1 45.57 1.87 -20.59
CA MET A 1 44.56 1.14 -19.81
C MET A 1 44.17 2.01 -18.62
N HIS A 2 43.04 2.71 -18.69
CA HIS A 2 42.50 3.41 -17.53
C HIS A 2 41.77 2.40 -16.65
N PRO A 3 42.02 2.35 -15.33
CA PRO A 3 41.22 1.52 -14.44
C PRO A 3 39.81 2.10 -14.40
N ILE A 4 38.83 1.29 -14.79
CA ILE A 4 37.42 1.55 -14.56
C ILE A 4 37.25 1.52 -13.04
N ASN A 5 37.11 2.69 -12.42
CA ASN A 5 36.62 2.78 -11.05
C ASN A 5 35.23 2.13 -11.04
N PRO A 6 34.99 1.03 -10.29
CA PRO A 6 33.63 0.62 -10.07
C PRO A 6 32.99 1.77 -9.28
N ILE A 7 31.99 2.40 -9.88
CA ILE A 7 31.06 3.26 -9.16
C ILE A 7 30.31 2.32 -8.22
N ASN A 8 30.94 2.02 -7.09
CA ASN A 8 30.29 1.49 -5.91
C ASN A 8 29.67 2.71 -5.22
N SER A 9 28.76 3.39 -5.92
CA SER A 9 27.88 4.35 -5.30
C SER A 9 26.96 3.53 -4.40
N ALA A 10 27.35 3.37 -3.14
CA ALA A 10 26.46 2.87 -2.13
C ALA A 10 25.17 3.68 -2.22
N MET A 11 24.06 3.03 -2.57
CA MET A 11 22.75 3.67 -2.45
C MET A 11 22.54 4.00 -0.98
N SER A 12 22.75 5.27 -0.62
CA SER A 12 22.49 5.79 0.72
C SER A 12 20.98 5.95 0.88
N VAL A 13 20.30 4.85 1.19
CA VAL A 13 18.88 4.89 1.56
C VAL A 13 18.81 5.32 3.01
N ALA A 14 18.35 6.54 3.26
CA ALA A 14 18.12 7.03 4.63
C ALA A 14 16.94 6.26 5.24
N PRO A 15 17.14 5.44 6.30
CA PRO A 15 16.06 4.65 6.90
C PRO A 15 14.91 5.52 7.42
N SER A 16 15.21 6.77 7.80
CA SER A 16 14.23 7.78 8.21
C SER A 16 13.21 8.10 7.13
N VAL A 17 13.60 8.15 5.84
CA VAL A 17 12.69 8.43 4.73
C VAL A 17 11.67 7.31 4.57
N LEU A 18 12.11 6.05 4.68
CA LEU A 18 11.22 4.89 4.59
C LEU A 18 10.20 4.86 5.74
N ILE A 19 10.62 5.26 6.95
CA ILE A 19 9.75 5.37 8.13
C ILE A 19 8.72 6.49 7.95
N THR A 20 9.09 7.62 7.34
CA THR A 20 8.18 8.74 7.11
C THR A 20 7.09 8.42 6.09
N VAL A 21 7.39 7.60 5.08
CA VAL A 21 6.45 7.30 3.98
C VAL A 21 5.46 6.20 4.32
N ALA A 22 5.84 5.22 5.15
CA ALA A 22 4.95 4.10 5.50
C ALA A 22 3.58 4.52 6.10
N PRO A 23 3.49 5.54 6.98
CA PRO A 23 2.22 6.06 7.47
C PRO A 23 1.26 6.56 6.37
N GLU A 24 1.78 7.19 5.31
CA GLU A 24 0.94 7.72 4.21
C GLU A 24 0.18 6.59 3.49
N PHE A 25 0.80 5.43 3.35
CA PHE A 25 0.18 4.24 2.76
C PHE A 25 -0.95 3.70 3.66
N VAL A 26 -0.74 3.69 4.98
CA VAL A 26 -1.75 3.25 5.95
C VAL A 26 -2.92 4.21 5.98
N GLU A 27 -2.66 5.52 5.94
CA GLU A 27 -3.69 6.56 5.89
C GLU A 27 -4.55 6.43 4.63
N ARG A 28 -3.92 6.31 3.45
CA ARG A 28 -4.63 6.09 2.18
C ARG A 28 -5.46 4.80 2.18
N ALA A 29 -4.96 3.73 2.79
CA ALA A 29 -5.72 2.49 2.98
C ALA A 29 -6.98 2.73 3.84
N GLY A 30 -6.85 3.51 4.92
CA GLY A 30 -7.96 3.89 5.78
C GLY A 30 -9.04 4.70 5.05
N HIS A 31 -8.63 5.65 4.20
CA HIS A 31 -9.58 6.42 3.38
C HIS A 31 -10.33 5.53 2.39
N LEU A 32 -9.64 4.61 1.71
CA LEU A 32 -10.28 3.68 0.78
C LEU A 32 -11.32 2.78 1.47
N ASP A 33 -11.03 2.29 2.68
CA ASP A 33 -12.01 1.48 3.41
C ASP A 33 -13.24 2.29 3.85
N GLN A 34 -13.12 3.61 4.02
CA GLN A 34 -14.25 4.49 4.37
C GLN A 34 -15.10 4.86 3.15
N GLU A 35 -14.50 4.93 1.96
CA GLU A 35 -15.23 5.22 0.71
C GLU A 35 -16.07 4.03 0.22
N VAL A 36 -15.77 2.82 0.67
CA VAL A 36 -16.55 1.62 0.37
C VAL A 36 -17.84 1.63 1.20
N LEU A 37 -18.90 2.21 0.63
CA LEU A 37 -20.23 2.22 1.24
C LEU A 37 -21.02 0.95 0.88
N PRO A 38 -21.74 0.35 1.83
CA PRO A 38 -22.62 -0.77 1.55
C PRO A 38 -23.77 -0.33 0.64
N TRP A 39 -24.03 -1.12 -0.40
CA TRP A 39 -25.18 -0.90 -1.26
C TRP A 39 -26.47 -1.20 -0.49
N VAL A 40 -27.40 -0.23 -0.45
CA VAL A 40 -28.72 -0.40 0.16
C VAL A 40 -29.79 -0.09 -0.88
N PRO A 41 -30.58 -1.08 -1.34
CA PRO A 41 -31.70 -0.81 -2.23
C PRO A 41 -32.78 -0.07 -1.45
N THR A 42 -33.10 1.15 -1.88
CA THR A 42 -34.18 1.94 -1.26
C THR A 42 -35.55 1.68 -1.88
N ASN A 43 -35.61 1.01 -3.04
CA ASN A 43 -36.84 0.82 -3.81
C ASN A 43 -37.02 -0.66 -4.21
N VAL A 44 -38.23 -1.20 -4.00
CA VAL A 44 -38.64 -2.51 -4.52
C VAL A 44 -39.28 -2.30 -5.88
N CYS A 45 -38.64 -2.76 -6.95
CA CYS A 45 -39.17 -2.64 -8.30
C CYS A 45 -40.13 -3.78 -8.62
N SER A 46 -41.29 -3.44 -9.19
CA SER A 46 -42.28 -4.41 -9.65
C SER A 46 -42.07 -4.84 -11.10
N ASP A 47 -41.39 -4.05 -11.92
CA ASP A 47 -41.09 -4.40 -13.31
C ASP A 47 -39.72 -5.08 -13.47
N ALA A 48 -39.66 -5.99 -14.45
CA ALA A 48 -38.48 -6.85 -14.65
C ALA A 48 -37.24 -6.08 -15.13
N ALA A 49 -37.41 -4.99 -15.88
CA ALA A 49 -36.31 -4.20 -16.41
C ALA A 49 -35.60 -3.44 -15.29
N SER A 50 -36.36 -2.75 -14.44
CA SER A 50 -35.84 -2.06 -13.25
C SER A 50 -35.21 -3.05 -12.28
N ALA A 51 -35.86 -4.18 -12.00
CA ALA A 51 -35.29 -5.23 -11.13
C ALA A 51 -33.95 -5.76 -11.67
N SER A 52 -33.82 -5.92 -12.99
CA SER A 52 -32.55 -6.30 -13.62
C SER A 52 -31.48 -5.23 -13.47
N PHE A 53 -31.82 -3.95 -13.68
CA PHE A 53 -30.90 -2.84 -13.50
C PHE A 53 -30.39 -2.76 -12.05
N PHE A 54 -31.27 -2.86 -11.05
CA PHE A 54 -30.87 -2.83 -9.64
C PHE A 54 -29.97 -4.00 -9.24
N ARG A 55 -30.20 -5.21 -9.78
CA ARG A 55 -29.28 -6.33 -9.56
C ARG A 55 -27.90 -6.09 -10.16
N GLN A 56 -27.85 -5.53 -11.37
CA GLN A 56 -26.57 -5.22 -12.03
C GLN A 56 -25.82 -4.11 -11.30
N SER A 57 -26.52 -3.06 -10.84
CA SER A 57 -25.90 -1.99 -10.07
C SER A 57 -25.39 -2.49 -8.71
N ALA A 58 -26.15 -3.34 -8.01
CA ALA A 58 -25.70 -3.99 -6.79
C ALA A 58 -24.41 -4.80 -7.00
N ALA A 59 -24.39 -5.67 -8.02
CA ALA A 59 -23.21 -6.47 -8.34
C ALA A 59 -21.99 -5.60 -8.71
N MET A 60 -22.21 -4.48 -9.41
CA MET A 60 -21.14 -3.52 -9.72
C MET A 60 -20.62 -2.83 -8.45
N THR A 61 -21.51 -2.41 -7.54
CA THR A 61 -21.11 -1.81 -6.26
C THR A 61 -20.32 -2.80 -5.40
N GLU A 62 -20.74 -4.06 -5.32
CA GLU A 62 -20.01 -5.13 -4.61
C GLU A 62 -18.63 -5.38 -5.23
N ALA A 63 -18.52 -5.40 -6.56
CA ALA A 63 -17.24 -5.56 -7.24
C ALA A 63 -16.28 -4.39 -6.97
N LEU A 64 -16.78 -3.15 -7.00
CA LEU A 64 -15.99 -1.96 -6.67
C LEU A 64 -15.56 -1.95 -5.20
N ALA A 65 -16.43 -2.37 -4.28
CA ALA A 65 -16.11 -2.55 -2.87
C ALA A 65 -14.97 -3.54 -2.66
N ALA A 66 -15.05 -4.71 -3.31
CA ALA A 66 -14.00 -5.73 -3.24
C ALA A 66 -12.66 -5.21 -3.80
N LEU A 67 -12.69 -4.44 -4.89
CA LEU A 67 -11.49 -3.80 -5.45
C LEU A 67 -10.89 -2.77 -4.48
N GLY A 68 -11.73 -1.95 -3.83
CA GLY A 68 -11.31 -0.99 -2.82
C GLY A 68 -10.61 -1.66 -1.64
N HIS A 69 -11.19 -2.74 -1.10
CA HIS A 69 -10.56 -3.51 -0.02
C HIS A 69 -9.25 -4.18 -0.44
N ALA A 70 -9.18 -4.72 -1.67
CA ALA A 70 -7.95 -5.29 -2.20
C ALA A 70 -6.83 -4.24 -2.33
N CYS A 71 -7.16 -3.05 -2.82
CA CYS A 71 -6.23 -1.93 -2.93
C CYS A 71 -5.75 -1.47 -1.53
N SER A 72 -6.69 -1.32 -0.59
CA SER A 72 -6.40 -1.00 0.80
C SER A 72 -5.45 -2.02 1.46
N ALA A 73 -5.68 -3.31 1.25
CA ALA A 73 -4.80 -4.37 1.73
C ALA A 73 -3.38 -4.29 1.13
N GLN A 74 -3.27 -3.99 -0.18
CA GLN A 74 -1.97 -3.81 -0.84
C GLN A 74 -1.20 -2.61 -0.29
N LEU A 75 -1.86 -1.48 -0.04
CA LEU A 75 -1.23 -0.31 0.56
C LEU A 75 -0.65 -0.64 1.96
N ARG A 76 -1.40 -1.38 2.78
CA ARG A 76 -0.90 -1.84 4.08
C ARG A 76 0.30 -2.79 3.96
N ALA A 77 0.29 -3.68 2.97
CA ALA A 77 1.41 -4.56 2.69
C ALA A 77 2.67 -3.77 2.29
N TYR A 78 2.54 -2.72 1.46
CA TYR A 78 3.66 -1.85 1.12
C TYR A 78 4.20 -1.09 2.32
N ALA A 79 3.33 -0.57 3.20
CA ALA A 79 3.76 0.07 4.43
C ALA A 79 4.60 -0.86 5.31
N GLU A 80 4.21 -2.14 5.42
CA GLU A 80 4.96 -3.12 6.19
C GLU A 80 6.31 -3.46 5.54
N LEU A 81 6.37 -3.59 4.22
CA LEU A 81 7.63 -3.79 3.50
C LEU A 81 8.61 -2.62 3.72
N LEU A 82 8.12 -1.38 3.68
CA LEU A 82 8.92 -0.19 3.97
C LEU A 82 9.47 -0.20 5.41
N ARG A 83 8.64 -0.61 6.38
CA ARG A 83 9.03 -0.75 7.78
C ARG A 83 10.11 -1.82 7.97
N VAL A 84 9.97 -2.98 7.33
CA VAL A 84 10.96 -4.06 7.36
C VAL A 84 12.29 -3.61 6.72
N ALA A 85 12.22 -2.93 5.59
CA ALA A 85 13.40 -2.37 4.92
C ALA A 85 14.13 -1.36 5.82
N ALA A 86 13.41 -0.41 6.41
CA ALA A 86 13.98 0.58 7.33
C ALA A 86 14.73 -0.07 8.51
N ASN A 87 14.14 -1.10 9.12
CA ASN A 87 14.79 -1.85 10.21
C ASN A 87 16.06 -2.59 9.74
N SER A 88 16.03 -3.13 8.53
CA SER A 88 17.17 -3.86 7.94
C SER A 88 18.35 -2.92 7.66
N TYR A 89 18.07 -1.71 7.16
CA TYR A 89 19.11 -0.69 6.96
C TYR A 89 19.66 -0.17 8.30
N ALA A 90 18.80 0.15 9.27
CA ALA A 90 19.24 0.63 10.58
C ALA A 90 20.10 -0.40 11.34
N THR A 91 19.84 -1.71 11.17
CA THR A 91 20.66 -2.78 11.76
C THR A 91 21.98 -2.99 11.03
N SER A 92 21.99 -2.84 9.70
CA SER A 92 23.21 -2.91 8.89
C SER A 92 24.16 -1.75 9.18
N ASP A 93 23.64 -0.53 9.30
CA ASP A 93 24.43 0.67 9.64
C ASP A 93 25.14 0.52 11.00
N ARG A 94 24.44 -0.03 12.01
CA ARG A 94 25.06 -0.30 13.33
C ARG A 94 26.20 -1.31 13.25
N ARG A 95 26.06 -2.37 12.44
CA ARG A 95 27.11 -3.39 12.27
C ARG A 95 28.34 -2.83 11.54
N GLY A 96 28.11 -2.01 10.50
CA GLY A 96 29.18 -1.29 9.79
C GLY A 96 29.97 -0.38 10.73
N ALA A 97 29.27 0.46 11.50
CA ALA A 97 29.90 1.36 12.49
C ALA A 97 30.70 0.59 13.56
N SER A 98 30.18 -0.54 14.06
CA SER A 98 30.88 -1.37 15.06
C SER A 98 32.14 -2.08 14.52
N SER A 99 32.21 -2.34 13.22
CA SER A 99 33.36 -3.00 12.58
C SER A 99 34.48 -2.02 12.26
N GLN A 100 34.17 -0.72 12.17
CA GLN A 100 35.11 0.34 11.83
C GLN A 100 35.81 0.94 13.06
N SER A 101 35.33 0.62 14.27
CA SER A 101 35.91 1.05 15.56
C SER A 101 36.78 -0.02 16.24
N ARG A 102 37.12 -1.11 15.56
CA ARG A 102 38.07 -2.14 16.00
C ARG A 102 39.33 -2.10 15.15
#